data_AF-A0A3B9APA5-F1
#
_entry.id   AF-A0A3B9APA5-F1
#
_cell.length_a   1.000
_cell.length_b   1.000
_cell.length_c   1.000
_cell.angle_alpha   90.00
_cell.angle_beta   90.00
_cell.angle_gamma   90.00
#
_symmetry.space_group_name_H-M   'P 1'
#
loop_
_entity.id
_entity.type
_entity.pdbx_description
1 polymer ?
#
loop_
_entity_poly.entity_id
_entity_poly.type
_entity_poly.pdbx_seq_one_letter_code
_entity_poly.pdbx_strand_id
1 'polypeptide(L)'
;MIYFGFTIGPVVATIEQARKTRELWAASFVFSYFMKHLLEQLQGFGAILAPNDTSLKNAKPQYGAGIWPDRCFLEISDPKKAEALQKQLPQLVENALEAINAKLGGGQMTQLKSYFRCYACSFDDAKDTFTPGTDAEKKLK
;
A
#
# COMPACT_ATOMS: atom_id res chain seq x y z
N MET A 1 -15.64 13.46 -4.05
CA MET A 1 -14.80 12.76 -3.04
C MET A 1 -13.42 12.53 -3.66
N ILE A 2 -12.35 12.41 -2.87
CA ILE A 2 -11.02 12.11 -3.42
C ILE A 2 -10.66 10.67 -3.07
N TYR A 3 -10.35 9.88 -4.07
CA TYR A 3 -9.84 8.52 -3.93
C TYR A 3 -8.35 8.49 -4.12
N PHE A 4 -7.64 7.76 -3.29
CA PHE A 4 -6.19 7.61 -3.36
C PHE A 4 -5.84 6.12 -3.50
N GLY A 5 -5.10 5.78 -4.54
CA GLY A 5 -4.58 4.45 -4.78
C GLY A 5 -3.06 4.42 -4.58
N PHE A 6 -2.56 3.37 -3.96
CA PHE A 6 -1.13 3.17 -3.76
C PHE A 6 -0.75 1.71 -4.03
N THR A 7 0.39 1.51 -4.69
CA THR A 7 0.92 0.17 -4.97
C THR A 7 2.44 0.12 -4.80
N ILE A 8 2.92 -1.02 -4.31
CA ILE A 8 4.34 -1.31 -4.14
C ILE A 8 4.82 -2.40 -5.09
N GLY A 9 6.09 -2.33 -5.43
CA GLY A 9 6.78 -3.34 -6.21
C GLY A 9 8.28 -3.35 -5.94
N PRO A 10 9.02 -4.29 -6.55
CA PRO A 10 8.56 -5.26 -7.56
C PRO A 10 8.20 -6.65 -6.97
N VAL A 11 6.98 -6.83 -6.42
CA VAL A 11 6.59 -8.01 -5.62
C VAL A 11 6.81 -9.35 -6.33
N VAL A 12 6.28 -9.50 -7.55
CA VAL A 12 6.38 -10.77 -8.31
C VAL A 12 7.85 -11.11 -8.61
N ALA A 13 8.60 -10.13 -9.12
CA ALA A 13 10.01 -10.33 -9.46
C ALA A 13 10.88 -10.67 -8.24
N THR A 14 10.56 -10.15 -7.05
CA THR A 14 11.24 -10.52 -5.80
C THR A 14 10.89 -11.94 -5.37
N ILE A 15 9.62 -12.31 -5.45
CA ILE A 15 9.14 -13.66 -5.09
C ILE A 15 9.76 -14.72 -6.00
N GLU A 16 9.85 -14.46 -7.30
CA GLU A 16 10.45 -15.37 -8.29
C GLU A 16 11.95 -15.62 -8.07
N GLN A 17 12.65 -14.74 -7.36
CA GLN A 17 14.08 -14.92 -7.03
C GLN A 17 14.31 -15.88 -5.86
N ALA A 18 13.27 -16.23 -5.09
CA ALA A 18 13.39 -17.13 -3.95
C ALA A 18 13.76 -18.55 -4.39
N ARG A 19 14.80 -19.12 -3.79
CA ARG A 19 15.25 -20.51 -4.05
C ARG A 19 14.81 -21.48 -2.96
N LYS A 20 14.48 -20.96 -1.78
CA LYS A 20 14.04 -21.74 -0.61
C LYS A 20 12.71 -21.23 -0.10
N THR A 21 11.91 -22.10 0.49
CA THR A 21 10.61 -21.73 1.10
C THR A 21 10.77 -20.58 2.10
N ARG A 22 11.80 -20.59 2.94
CA ARG A 22 12.05 -19.48 3.88
C ARG A 22 12.30 -18.12 3.20
N GLU A 23 12.91 -18.13 2.01
CA GLU A 23 13.17 -16.91 1.23
C GLU A 23 11.87 -16.40 0.61
N LEU A 24 11.00 -17.31 0.17
CA LEU A 24 9.65 -16.97 -0.31
C LEU A 24 8.83 -16.29 0.80
N TRP A 25 8.86 -16.85 2.01
CA TRP A 25 8.21 -16.26 3.18
C TRP A 25 8.81 -14.90 3.55
N ALA A 26 10.13 -14.77 3.53
CA ALA A 26 10.78 -13.49 3.82
C ALA A 26 10.44 -12.42 2.76
N ALA A 27 10.45 -12.79 1.48
CA ALA A 27 10.13 -11.89 0.37
C ALA A 27 8.70 -11.33 0.50
N SER A 28 7.70 -12.20 0.68
CA SER A 28 6.31 -11.76 0.84
C SER A 28 6.11 -10.96 2.14
N PHE A 29 6.76 -11.38 3.23
CA PHE A 29 6.66 -10.70 4.52
C PHE A 29 7.22 -9.27 4.47
N VAL A 30 8.32 -9.02 3.76
CA VAL A 30 8.91 -7.67 3.66
C VAL A 30 7.95 -6.67 3.03
N PHE A 31 7.29 -7.03 1.93
CA PHE A 31 6.28 -6.16 1.30
C PHE A 31 5.04 -5.98 2.16
N SER A 32 4.60 -7.04 2.82
CA SER A 32 3.46 -6.97 3.72
C SER A 32 3.74 -6.09 4.93
N TYR A 33 4.95 -6.18 5.49
CA TYR A 33 5.42 -5.36 6.60
C TYR A 33 5.54 -3.89 6.19
N PHE A 34 6.04 -3.61 4.98
CA PHE A 34 6.00 -2.27 4.40
C PHE A 34 4.57 -1.72 4.40
N MET A 35 3.64 -2.47 3.80
CA MET A 35 2.27 -2.01 3.64
C MET A 35 1.57 -1.81 4.98
N LYS A 36 1.82 -2.67 5.98
CA LYS A 36 1.31 -2.48 7.35
C LYS A 36 1.66 -1.09 7.89
N HIS A 37 2.95 -0.76 7.90
CA HIS A 37 3.45 0.52 8.44
C HIS A 37 2.91 1.71 7.65
N LEU A 38 2.73 1.56 6.35
CA LEU A 38 2.10 2.59 5.53
C LEU A 38 0.62 2.76 5.90
N LEU A 39 -0.16 1.67 5.97
CA LEU A 39 -1.59 1.69 6.28
C LEU A 39 -1.87 2.30 7.65
N GLU A 40 -1.06 2.00 8.68
CA GLU A 40 -1.18 2.59 10.01
C GLU A 40 -1.06 4.12 9.99
N GLN A 41 -0.21 4.67 9.11
CA GLN A 41 -0.06 6.12 8.93
C GLN A 41 -1.21 6.69 8.08
N LEU A 42 -1.63 5.97 7.04
CA LEU A 42 -2.66 6.39 6.09
C LEU A 42 -4.06 6.54 6.72
N GLN A 43 -4.34 5.81 7.81
CA GLN A 43 -5.59 5.96 8.59
C GLN A 43 -5.86 7.39 9.08
N GLY A 44 -4.83 8.24 9.22
CA GLY A 44 -5.01 9.63 9.62
C GLY A 44 -5.67 10.52 8.56
N PHE A 45 -5.62 10.11 7.29
CA PHE A 45 -6.04 10.93 6.16
C PHE A 45 -7.45 10.63 5.68
N GLY A 46 -7.89 9.37 5.75
CA GLY A 46 -9.19 8.95 5.23
C GLY A 46 -9.56 7.51 5.60
N ALA A 47 -10.68 7.06 5.07
CA ALA A 47 -11.16 5.68 5.25
C ALA A 47 -10.41 4.75 4.29
N ILE A 48 -9.88 3.65 4.79
CA ILE A 48 -9.26 2.62 3.96
C ILE A 48 -10.38 1.73 3.39
N LEU A 49 -10.53 1.75 2.07
CA LEU A 49 -11.50 0.91 1.35
C LEU A 49 -10.98 -0.51 1.16
N ALA A 50 -9.69 -0.64 0.85
CA ALA A 50 -9.03 -1.91 0.66
C ALA A 50 -7.54 -1.81 1.05
N PRO A 51 -7.00 -2.76 1.82
CA PRO A 51 -7.72 -3.84 2.49
C PRO A 51 -8.70 -3.29 3.54
N ASN A 52 -9.95 -3.79 3.55
CA ASN A 52 -10.96 -3.39 4.54
C ASN A 52 -10.69 -4.14 5.86
N ASP A 53 -9.62 -3.74 6.55
CA ASP A 53 -9.22 -4.32 7.81
C ASP A 53 -9.36 -3.29 8.94
N THR A 54 -10.46 -3.38 9.67
CA THR A 54 -10.73 -2.54 10.86
C THR A 54 -9.76 -2.81 12.01
N SER A 55 -8.92 -3.84 11.91
CA SER A 55 -8.04 -4.29 12.98
C SER A 55 -6.58 -3.93 12.80
N LEU A 56 -6.17 -3.13 11.81
CA LEU A 56 -4.76 -2.82 11.47
C LEU A 56 -3.78 -2.67 12.66
N LYS A 57 -4.17 -1.95 13.73
CA LYS A 57 -3.34 -1.75 14.94
C LYS A 57 -3.25 -3.00 15.85
N ASN A 58 -4.28 -3.83 15.86
CA ASN A 58 -4.39 -5.05 16.67
C ASN A 58 -4.21 -6.33 15.84
N ALA A 59 -4.07 -6.20 14.52
CA ALA A 59 -3.92 -7.30 13.57
C ALA A 59 -2.58 -7.99 13.84
N LYS A 60 -2.67 -9.21 14.36
CA LYS A 60 -1.51 -10.08 14.55
C LYS A 60 -1.34 -10.92 13.29
N PRO A 61 -0.11 -11.02 12.74
CA PRO A 61 0.21 -12.00 11.72
C PRO A 61 -0.25 -13.39 12.18
N GLN A 62 -1.09 -14.06 11.41
CA GLN A 62 -1.38 -15.47 11.68
C GLN A 62 -0.12 -16.27 11.32
N TYR A 63 0.46 -16.96 12.30
CA TYR A 63 1.67 -17.76 12.12
C TYR A 63 2.88 -17.00 11.55
N GLY A 64 2.94 -15.67 11.76
CA GLY A 64 4.01 -14.83 11.21
C GLY A 64 3.88 -14.52 9.72
N ALA A 65 2.76 -14.87 9.08
CA ALA A 65 2.51 -14.59 7.67
C ALA A 65 2.26 -13.09 7.40
N GLY A 66 2.75 -12.61 6.27
CA GLY A 66 2.36 -11.29 5.75
C GLY A 66 0.92 -11.33 5.25
N ILE A 67 0.03 -10.56 5.87
CA ILE A 67 -1.41 -10.52 5.55
C ILE A 67 -1.84 -9.24 4.84
N TRP A 68 -0.99 -8.21 4.83
CA TRP A 68 -1.24 -6.95 4.13
C TRP A 68 -0.83 -7.05 2.66
N PRO A 69 -1.70 -6.64 1.72
CA PRO A 69 -1.48 -6.73 0.28
C PRO A 69 -0.47 -5.68 -0.25
N ASP A 70 -0.10 -5.78 -1.52
CA ASP A 70 0.78 -4.84 -2.22
C ASP A 70 0.08 -3.55 -2.68
N ARG A 71 -1.24 -3.45 -2.46
CA ARG A 71 -2.07 -2.34 -2.92
C ARG A 71 -2.99 -1.85 -1.81
N CYS A 72 -3.24 -0.56 -1.78
CA CYS A 72 -4.29 -0.02 -0.94
C CYS A 72 -5.06 1.10 -1.64
N PHE A 73 -6.31 1.25 -1.21
CA PHE A 73 -7.25 2.24 -1.69
C PHE A 73 -7.86 2.98 -0.51
N LEU A 74 -7.85 4.30 -0.60
CA LEU A 74 -8.35 5.20 0.42
C LEU A 74 -9.41 6.12 -0.16
N GLU A 75 -10.41 6.41 0.65
CA GLU A 75 -11.39 7.45 0.42
C GLU A 75 -11.12 8.62 1.37
N ILE A 76 -10.99 9.82 0.81
CA ILE A 76 -10.67 11.05 1.52
C ILE A 76 -11.77 12.07 1.23
N SER A 77 -12.56 12.39 2.26
CA SER A 77 -13.65 13.35 2.15
C SER A 77 -13.18 14.80 2.22
N ASP A 78 -12.06 15.07 2.91
CA ASP A 78 -11.52 16.41 3.11
C ASP A 78 -10.38 16.72 2.11
N PRO A 79 -10.57 17.68 1.18
CA PRO A 79 -9.55 18.08 0.22
C PRO A 79 -8.23 18.52 0.86
N LYS A 80 -8.25 19.13 2.05
CA LYS A 80 -7.03 19.54 2.76
C LYS A 80 -6.20 18.34 3.21
N LYS A 81 -6.87 17.25 3.63
CA LYS A 81 -6.20 16.00 3.99
C LYS A 81 -5.61 15.32 2.76
N ALA A 82 -6.30 15.37 1.62
CA ALA A 82 -5.77 14.84 0.36
C ALA A 82 -4.50 15.58 -0.08
N GLU A 83 -4.49 16.91 0.00
CA GLU A 83 -3.32 17.73 -0.30
C GLU A 83 -2.17 17.46 0.69
N ALA A 84 -2.48 17.34 1.98
CA ALA A 84 -1.50 16.97 3.01
C ALA A 84 -0.89 15.60 2.75
N LEU A 85 -1.71 14.60 2.38
CA LEU A 85 -1.25 13.27 2.02
C LEU A 85 -0.27 13.33 0.85
N GLN A 86 -0.60 14.06 -0.22
CA GLN A 86 0.26 14.18 -1.38
C GLN A 86 1.64 14.78 -1.02
N LYS A 87 1.67 15.78 -0.12
CA LYS A 87 2.91 16.39 0.37
C LYS A 87 3.70 15.47 1.30
N GLN A 88 3.02 14.72 2.15
CA GLN A 88 3.64 13.89 3.19
C GLN A 88 4.00 12.48 2.69
N LEU A 89 3.43 12.02 1.58
CA LEU A 89 3.60 10.66 1.07
C LEU A 89 5.07 10.21 0.97
N PRO A 90 6.03 11.02 0.47
CA PRO A 90 7.44 10.62 0.45
C PRO A 90 7.97 10.29 1.84
N GLN A 91 7.60 11.07 2.85
CA GLN A 91 7.98 10.83 4.24
C GLN A 91 7.32 9.57 4.81
N LEU A 92 6.03 9.33 4.49
CA LEU A 92 5.33 8.12 4.96
C LEU A 92 5.97 6.84 4.39
N VAL A 93 6.38 6.88 3.12
CA VAL A 93 7.13 5.80 2.46
C VAL A 93 8.48 5.62 3.14
N GLU A 94 9.20 6.70 3.41
CA GLU A 94 10.50 6.65 4.10
C GLU A 94 10.38 6.04 5.50
N ASN A 95 9.34 6.41 6.26
CA ASN A 95 9.06 5.82 7.57
C ASN A 95 8.80 4.30 7.48
N ALA A 96 8.06 3.85 6.45
CA ALA A 96 7.80 2.44 6.22
C ALA A 96 9.08 1.67 5.84
N LEU A 97 9.96 2.26 5.04
CA LEU A 97 11.28 1.69 4.74
C LEU A 97 12.17 1.64 5.98
N GLU A 98 12.15 2.66 6.82
CA GLU A 98 12.93 2.70 8.07
C GLU A 98 12.49 1.59 9.03
N ALA A 99 11.19 1.30 9.10
CA ALA A 99 10.69 0.18 9.89
C ALA A 99 11.25 -1.18 9.41
N ILE A 100 11.44 -1.35 8.10
CA ILE A 100 12.09 -2.54 7.53
C ILE A 100 13.57 -2.54 7.86
N ASN A 101 14.27 -1.43 7.62
CA ASN A 101 15.68 -1.24 7.92
C ASN A 101 15.99 -1.62 9.38
N ALA A 102 15.20 -1.10 10.33
CA ALA A 102 15.32 -1.43 11.74
C ALA A 102 15.10 -2.93 12.02
N LYS A 103 14.14 -3.57 11.36
CA LYS A 103 13.86 -5.00 11.52
C LYS A 103 14.97 -5.90 10.96
N LEU A 104 15.72 -5.41 9.97
CA LEU A 104 16.86 -6.10 9.37
C LEU A 104 18.18 -5.88 10.13
N GLY A 105 18.18 -5.06 11.19
CA GLY A 105 19.37 -4.74 11.98
C GLY A 105 20.08 -3.45 11.56
N GLY A 106 19.52 -2.70 10.61
CA GLY A 106 20.01 -1.40 10.17
C GLY A 106 21.14 -1.47 9.14
N GLY A 107 21.28 -0.40 8.35
CA GLY A 107 22.36 -0.21 7.37
C GLY A 107 22.01 -0.59 5.92
N GLN A 108 20.75 -0.93 5.64
CA GLN A 108 20.27 -1.29 4.29
C GLN A 108 19.42 -0.19 3.64
N MET A 109 19.30 0.98 4.27
CA MET A 109 18.37 2.03 3.83
C MET A 109 18.59 2.48 2.37
N THR A 110 19.84 2.61 1.95
CA THR A 110 20.19 2.99 0.57
C THR A 110 19.70 1.95 -0.44
N GLN A 111 19.87 0.66 -0.13
CA GLN A 111 19.43 -0.46 -0.96
C GLN A 111 17.89 -0.55 -0.97
N LEU A 112 17.25 -0.35 0.17
CA LEU A 112 15.79 -0.37 0.27
C LEU A 112 15.17 0.74 -0.59
N LYS A 113 15.71 1.97 -0.51
CA LYS A 113 15.25 3.11 -1.31
C LYS A 113 15.42 2.88 -2.82
N SER A 114 16.50 2.24 -3.26
CA SER A 114 16.71 1.96 -4.68
C SER A 114 15.91 0.76 -5.19
N TYR A 115 15.56 -0.18 -4.30
CA TYR A 115 14.84 -1.41 -4.65
C TYR A 115 13.33 -1.22 -4.73
N PHE A 116 12.74 -0.57 -3.72
CA PHE A 116 11.29 -0.39 -3.63
C PHE A 116 10.80 0.60 -4.69
N ARG A 117 9.78 0.17 -5.45
CA ARG A 117 9.05 1.01 -6.38
C ARG A 117 7.68 1.30 -5.79
N CYS A 118 7.41 2.56 -5.52
CA CYS A 118 6.13 3.01 -4.97
C CYS A 118 5.43 3.86 -6.01
N TYR A 119 4.19 3.52 -6.33
CA TYR A 119 3.35 4.30 -7.23
C TYR A 119 2.09 4.73 -6.49
N ALA A 120 1.68 5.96 -6.72
CA ALA A 120 0.48 6.53 -6.13
C ALA A 120 -0.31 7.28 -7.18
N CYS A 121 -1.63 7.20 -7.10
CA CYS A 121 -2.55 7.99 -7.89
C CYS A 121 -3.64 8.57 -6.99
N SER A 122 -4.12 9.75 -7.36
CA SER A 122 -5.33 10.33 -6.78
C SER A 122 -6.35 10.56 -7.88
N PHE A 123 -7.60 10.37 -7.53
CA PHE A 123 -8.74 10.51 -8.42
C PHE A 123 -9.79 11.36 -7.70
N ASP A 124 -10.20 12.44 -8.34
CA ASP A 124 -11.18 13.38 -7.79
C ASP A 124 -12.51 13.17 -8.51
N ASP A 125 -13.43 12.50 -7.82
CA ASP A 125 -14.75 12.14 -8.33
C ASP A 125 -15.59 13.39 -8.71
N ALA A 126 -15.37 14.54 -8.05
CA ALA A 126 -16.08 15.76 -8.39
C ALA A 126 -15.67 16.34 -9.75
N LYS A 127 -14.52 15.92 -10.29
CA LYS A 127 -14.00 16.33 -11.60
C LYS A 127 -14.17 15.24 -12.65
N ASP A 128 -14.66 14.06 -12.27
CA ASP A 128 -14.88 13.01 -13.24
C ASP A 128 -16.12 13.30 -14.07
N THR A 129 -15.97 13.11 -15.37
CA THR A 129 -17.04 13.25 -16.35
C THR A 129 -17.41 11.90 -16.96
N PHE A 130 -16.74 10.82 -16.52
CA PHE A 130 -17.05 9.47 -16.94
C PHE A 130 -18.44 9.07 -16.46
N THR A 131 -19.32 8.86 -17.43
CA THR A 131 -20.63 8.25 -17.21
C THR A 131 -20.56 6.81 -17.73
N PRO A 132 -20.70 5.79 -16.87
CA PRO A 132 -20.64 4.42 -17.33
C PRO A 132 -21.78 4.17 -18.33
N GLY A 133 -21.42 3.80 -19.56
CA GLY A 133 -22.39 3.45 -20.59
C GLY A 133 -23.20 2.23 -20.14
N THR A 134 -24.53 2.32 -20.23
CA THR A 134 -25.48 1.25 -19.85
C THR A 134 -25.35 -0.06 -20.64
N ASP A 135 -24.48 -0.10 -21.65
CA ASP A 135 -24.34 -1.25 -22.54
C ASP A 135 -23.42 -2.36 -21.99
N ALA A 136 -22.65 -2.09 -20.92
CA ALA A 136 -21.85 -3.13 -20.26
C ALA A 136 -22.74 -4.21 -19.63
N GLU A 137 -23.86 -3.82 -19.01
CA GLU A 137 -24.85 -4.74 -18.44
C GLU A 137 -25.62 -5.52 -19.53
N LYS A 138 -25.84 -4.93 -20.71
CA LYS A 138 -26.53 -5.62 -21.82
C LYS A 138 -25.73 -6.77 -22.42
N LYS A 139 -24.40 -6.77 -22.29
CA LYS A 139 -23.52 -7.85 -22.78
C LYS A 139 -23.34 -9.01 -21.80
N LEU A 140 -23.91 -8.90 -20.60
CA LEU A 140 -23.83 -9.91 -19.55
C LEU A 140 -25.15 -10.69 -19.35
N LYS A 141 -26.16 -10.45 -20.19
CA LYS A 141 -27.36 -11.29 -20.32
C LYS A 141 -27.27 -12.14 -21.58
#